data_AF-A0A356IF20-F1
#
_entry.id   AF-A0A356IF20-F1
#
_cell.length_a   1.000
_cell.length_b   1.000
_cell.length_c   1.000
_cell.angle_alpha   90.00
_cell.angle_beta   90.00
_cell.angle_gamma   90.00
#
_symmetry.space_group_name_H-M   'P 1'
#
loop_
_entity.id
_entity.type
_entity.pdbx_description
1 polymer ?
#
loop_
_entity_poly.entity_id
_entity_poly.type
_entity_poly.pdbx_seq_one_letter_code
_entity_poly.pdbx_strand_id
1 'polypeptide(L)'
;GFGRKDDVTVEIFVALLAWATKRPVRLAYTRHESMLTQTHRHPTIVRARAGATRAGKLTAFEGVAYGDSGAYASLGIFVIKKMALHLGGPYHWPNYKADSFSAYTNNPISGPFRGFGVLQCAVVHENLIDRLAEQVGMDPLEFRLHNCLREGLSFSTGQIMTEAAGLPATLERLQEYMVEKELRFDRTSQVMTS
;
A
#
# COMPACT_ATOMS: atom_id res chain seq x y z
N GLY A 1 -12.84 -7.21 -12.69
CA GLY A 1 -11.82 -7.87 -11.85
C GLY A 1 -11.03 -6.80 -11.13
N PHE A 2 -9.85 -7.13 -10.61
CA PHE A 2 -8.94 -6.20 -9.92
C PHE A 2 -9.51 -5.52 -8.66
N GLY A 3 -10.60 -6.02 -8.09
CA GLY A 3 -11.23 -5.51 -6.87
C GLY A 3 -12.65 -4.98 -7.11
N ARG A 4 -12.89 -4.13 -8.10
CA ARG A 4 -14.22 -3.49 -8.32
C ARG A 4 -15.44 -4.40 -8.52
N LYS A 5 -15.25 -5.72 -8.68
CA LYS A 5 -16.32 -6.73 -8.82
C LYS A 5 -16.57 -7.50 -7.52
N ASP A 6 -15.95 -7.06 -6.43
CA ASP A 6 -16.16 -7.60 -5.08
C ASP A 6 -17.42 -6.98 -4.45
N ASP A 7 -17.69 -5.70 -4.76
CA ASP A 7 -18.98 -5.06 -4.52
C ASP A 7 -20.06 -5.56 -5.50
N VAL A 8 -21.32 -5.43 -5.09
CA VAL A 8 -22.48 -5.67 -5.97
C VAL A 8 -22.39 -4.75 -7.19
N THR A 9 -22.60 -5.33 -8.37
CA THR A 9 -22.60 -4.62 -9.65
C THR A 9 -23.99 -4.57 -10.27
N VAL A 10 -24.43 -5.64 -10.91
CA VAL A 10 -25.69 -5.73 -11.67
C VAL A 10 -26.64 -6.78 -11.09
N GLU A 11 -26.15 -7.59 -10.17
CA GLU A 11 -26.80 -8.83 -9.71
C GLU A 11 -28.17 -8.55 -9.12
N ILE A 12 -28.30 -7.54 -8.25
CA ILE A 12 -29.57 -7.16 -7.61
C ILE A 12 -30.56 -6.65 -8.65
N PHE A 13 -30.13 -5.79 -9.58
CA PHE A 13 -31.01 -5.24 -10.62
C PHE A 13 -31.54 -6.33 -11.54
N VAL A 14 -30.67 -7.24 -12.00
CA VAL A 14 -31.04 -8.35 -12.89
C VAL A 14 -31.97 -9.32 -12.17
N ALA A 15 -31.70 -9.64 -10.90
CA ALA A 15 -32.54 -10.53 -10.09
C ALA A 15 -33.96 -9.96 -9.89
N LEU A 16 -34.07 -8.67 -9.53
CA LEU A 16 -35.36 -8.01 -9.33
C LEU A 16 -36.18 -7.95 -10.63
N LEU A 17 -35.56 -7.62 -11.76
CA LEU A 17 -36.24 -7.54 -13.06
C LEU A 17 -36.67 -8.94 -13.55
N ALA A 18 -35.83 -9.96 -13.38
CA ALA A 18 -36.18 -11.33 -13.74
C ALA A 18 -37.34 -11.83 -12.85
N TRP A 19 -37.34 -11.51 -11.56
CA TRP A 19 -38.40 -11.88 -10.63
C TRP A 19 -39.74 -11.21 -10.97
N ALA A 20 -39.73 -9.93 -11.34
CA ALA A 20 -40.93 -9.17 -11.71
C ALA A 20 -41.51 -9.62 -13.06
N THR A 21 -40.65 -9.83 -14.06
CA THR A 21 -41.08 -10.15 -15.43
C THR A 21 -41.29 -11.64 -15.68
N LYS A 22 -40.81 -12.52 -14.79
CA LYS A 22 -40.76 -13.98 -14.94
C LYS A 22 -40.05 -14.42 -16.24
N ARG A 23 -39.11 -13.61 -16.74
CA ARG A 23 -38.37 -13.84 -17.99
C ARG A 23 -36.87 -13.66 -17.76
N PRO A 24 -36.01 -14.28 -18.57
CA PRO A 24 -34.57 -14.00 -18.55
C PRO A 24 -34.28 -12.52 -18.83
N VAL A 25 -33.40 -11.91 -18.03
CA VAL A 25 -32.97 -10.50 -18.16
C VAL A 25 -31.45 -10.44 -18.31
N ARG A 26 -30.97 -9.58 -19.21
CA ARG A 26 -29.55 -9.27 -19.39
C ARG A 26 -29.32 -7.78 -19.19
N LEU A 27 -28.33 -7.44 -18.36
CA LEU A 27 -27.86 -6.07 -18.19
C LEU A 27 -26.35 -6.04 -18.40
N ALA A 28 -25.89 -5.11 -19.23
CA ALA A 28 -24.48 -4.86 -19.45
C ALA A 28 -24.23 -3.35 -19.46
N TYR A 29 -23.41 -2.86 -18.54
CA TYR A 29 -23.01 -1.46 -18.53
C TYR A 29 -22.16 -1.12 -19.76
N THR A 30 -22.40 0.07 -20.30
CA THR A 30 -21.43 0.78 -21.13
C THR A 30 -20.15 1.06 -20.33
N ARG A 31 -19.05 1.40 -21.02
CA ARG A 31 -17.81 1.79 -20.33
C ARG A 31 -18.03 2.99 -19.42
N HIS A 32 -18.79 3.98 -19.88
CA HIS A 32 -19.09 5.20 -19.14
C HIS A 32 -19.86 4.89 -17.84
N GLU A 33 -20.97 4.15 -17.93
CA GLU A 33 -21.74 3.72 -16.75
C GLU A 33 -20.86 2.92 -15.77
N SER A 34 -20.06 1.99 -16.29
CA SER A 34 -19.12 1.20 -15.47
C SER A 34 -18.08 2.05 -14.75
N MET A 35 -17.69 3.20 -15.27
CA MET A 35 -16.75 4.11 -14.60
C MET A 35 -17.47 5.01 -13.58
N LEU A 36 -18.73 5.35 -13.81
CA LEU A 36 -19.50 6.19 -12.90
C LEU A 36 -20.03 5.44 -11.69
N THR A 37 -20.43 4.18 -11.85
CA THR A 37 -21.22 3.46 -10.83
C THR A 37 -20.40 2.48 -9.97
N GLN A 38 -19.18 2.14 -10.39
CA GLN A 38 -18.37 1.12 -9.71
C GLN A 38 -17.33 1.73 -8.79
N THR A 39 -16.81 0.91 -7.88
CA THR A 39 -15.83 1.33 -6.90
C THR A 39 -14.47 1.64 -7.52
N HIS A 40 -13.81 2.66 -6.98
CA HIS A 40 -12.49 3.14 -7.38
C HIS A 40 -11.43 2.93 -6.29
N ARG A 41 -10.16 3.14 -6.63
CA ARG A 41 -9.10 3.19 -5.62
C ARG A 41 -9.30 4.42 -4.75
N HIS A 42 -9.19 4.23 -3.43
CA HIS A 42 -9.25 5.31 -2.45
C HIS A 42 -8.22 6.41 -2.75
N PRO A 43 -8.65 7.67 -2.94
CA PRO A 43 -7.78 8.83 -2.78
C PRO A 43 -7.30 8.89 -1.33
N THR A 44 -5.99 9.08 -1.14
CA THR A 44 -5.38 8.99 0.19
C THR A 44 -4.39 10.12 0.43
N ILE A 45 -4.44 10.72 1.62
CA ILE A 45 -3.42 11.62 2.14
C ILE A 45 -2.68 10.88 3.25
N VAL A 46 -1.37 10.76 3.10
CA VAL A 46 -0.52 10.07 4.07
C VAL A 46 0.55 11.02 4.56
N ARG A 47 0.70 11.12 5.87
CA ARG A 47 1.80 11.84 6.52
C ARG A 47 2.60 10.85 7.34
N ALA A 48 3.90 10.81 7.16
CA ALA A 48 4.75 9.86 7.86
C ALA A 48 6.12 10.47 8.15
N ARG A 49 6.72 10.02 9.25
CA ARG A 49 8.10 10.29 9.65
C ARG A 49 8.74 9.00 10.12
N ALA A 50 10.04 8.87 9.86
CA ALA A 50 10.82 7.71 10.20
C ALA A 50 12.19 8.14 10.73
N GLY A 51 12.76 7.35 11.63
CA GLY A 51 14.09 7.56 12.20
C GLY A 51 15.02 6.38 11.98
N ALA A 52 16.30 6.69 11.79
CA ALA A 52 17.39 5.71 11.74
C ALA A 52 18.60 6.21 12.54
N THR A 53 19.45 5.29 13.00
CA THR A 53 20.74 5.63 13.60
C THR A 53 21.77 5.99 12.53
N ARG A 54 22.91 6.59 12.94
CA ARG A 54 24.05 6.83 12.02
C ARG A 54 24.60 5.54 11.39
N ALA A 55 24.39 4.39 12.03
CA ALA A 55 24.77 3.09 11.52
C ALA A 55 23.73 2.51 10.53
N GLY A 56 22.69 3.27 10.18
CA GLY A 56 21.65 2.85 9.24
C GLY A 56 20.58 1.93 9.81
N LYS A 57 20.47 1.80 11.14
CA LYS A 57 19.44 0.97 11.77
C LYS A 57 18.16 1.74 12.02
N LEU A 58 17.01 1.25 11.54
CA LEU A 58 15.70 1.85 11.78
C LEU A 58 15.32 1.81 13.28
N THR A 59 14.74 2.90 13.79
CA THR A 59 14.44 3.07 15.22
C THR A 59 12.96 3.29 15.51
N ALA A 60 12.31 4.19 14.77
CA ALA A 60 10.92 4.56 15.01
C ALA A 60 10.21 4.97 13.71
N PHE A 61 8.93 4.61 13.61
CA PHE A 61 8.02 5.03 12.56
C PHE A 61 6.76 5.63 13.16
N GLU A 62 6.35 6.80 12.68
CA GLU A 62 5.06 7.38 12.97
C GLU A 62 4.37 7.83 11.69
N GLY A 63 3.10 7.48 11.51
CA GLY A 63 2.32 7.96 10.38
C GLY A 63 0.82 8.02 10.62
N VAL A 64 0.16 8.72 9.71
CA VAL A 64 -1.30 8.80 9.65
C VAL A 64 -1.76 8.74 8.19
N ALA A 65 -2.78 7.93 7.92
CA ALA A 65 -3.41 7.82 6.61
C ALA A 65 -4.88 8.27 6.67
N TYR A 66 -5.26 9.18 5.79
CA TYR A 66 -6.65 9.59 5.57
C TYR A 66 -7.08 9.06 4.21
N GLY A 67 -8.20 8.33 4.16
CA GLY A 67 -8.77 7.80 2.94
C GLY A 67 -10.18 8.32 2.69
N ASP A 68 -10.44 8.75 1.47
CA ASP A 68 -11.78 9.07 1.00
C ASP A 68 -12.48 7.80 0.52
N SER A 69 -13.54 7.37 1.22
CA SER A 69 -14.34 6.21 0.87
C SER A 69 -15.51 6.54 -0.07
N GLY A 70 -15.75 7.82 -0.36
CA GLY A 70 -16.91 8.27 -1.12
C GLY A 70 -18.22 8.12 -0.32
N ALA A 71 -19.33 8.02 -1.05
CA ALA A 71 -20.67 8.06 -0.47
C ALA A 71 -21.06 6.82 0.35
N TYR A 72 -20.40 5.68 0.14
CA TYR A 72 -20.74 4.41 0.78
C TYR A 72 -19.50 3.69 1.29
N ALA A 73 -19.68 2.84 2.31
CA ALA A 73 -18.57 2.20 3.00
C ALA A 73 -17.73 1.32 2.08
N SER A 74 -18.40 0.52 1.22
CA SER A 74 -17.80 -0.61 0.52
C SER A 74 -16.89 -1.40 1.51
N LEU A 75 -15.66 -1.71 1.12
CA LEU A 75 -14.60 -2.23 1.98
C LEU A 75 -13.62 -1.15 2.47
N GLY A 76 -14.00 0.12 2.42
CA GLY A 76 -13.13 1.25 2.72
C GLY A 76 -12.48 1.18 4.09
N ILE A 77 -13.26 0.84 5.13
CA ILE A 77 -12.73 0.65 6.50
C ILE A 77 -11.60 -0.39 6.52
N PHE A 78 -11.74 -1.50 5.78
CA PHE A 78 -10.71 -2.53 5.72
C PHE A 78 -9.51 -2.11 4.88
N VAL A 79 -9.72 -1.40 3.78
CA VAL A 79 -8.65 -0.86 2.93
C VAL A 79 -7.79 0.12 3.75
N ILE A 80 -8.43 1.06 4.43
CA ILE A 80 -7.73 2.11 5.19
C ILE A 80 -7.10 1.56 6.47
N LYS A 81 -7.76 0.61 7.16
CA LYS A 81 -7.11 -0.15 8.25
C LYS A 81 -5.84 -0.86 7.77
N LYS A 82 -5.89 -1.50 6.60
CA LYS A 82 -4.73 -2.19 6.03
C LYS A 82 -3.58 -1.22 5.74
N MET A 83 -3.87 0.04 5.40
CA MET A 83 -2.84 1.05 5.22
C MET A 83 -2.02 1.25 6.51
N ALA A 84 -2.65 1.50 7.67
CA ALA A 84 -1.91 1.67 8.92
C ALA A 84 -1.03 0.46 9.27
N LEU A 85 -1.45 -0.76 8.90
CA LEU A 85 -0.67 -1.98 9.15
C LEU A 85 0.59 -2.07 8.28
N HIS A 86 0.53 -1.58 7.04
CA HIS A 86 1.62 -1.71 6.05
C HIS A 86 2.35 -0.39 5.80
N LEU A 87 2.02 0.66 6.56
CA LEU A 87 2.51 2.00 6.29
C LEU A 87 4.03 2.09 6.46
N GLY A 88 4.61 1.37 7.43
CA GLY A 88 6.06 1.28 7.62
C GLY A 88 6.80 0.34 6.66
N GLY A 89 6.12 -0.29 5.71
CA GLY A 89 6.75 -1.22 4.76
C GLY A 89 7.23 -2.53 5.38
N PRO A 90 7.95 -3.36 4.61
CA PRO A 90 8.38 -4.68 5.07
C PRO A 90 9.69 -4.62 5.88
N TYR A 91 9.78 -3.66 6.80
CA TYR A 91 10.94 -3.41 7.65
C TYR A 91 10.59 -3.60 9.11
N HIS A 92 11.60 -3.94 9.91
CA HIS A 92 11.41 -4.06 11.35
C HIS A 92 11.53 -2.69 12.02
N TRP A 93 10.49 -2.31 12.76
CA TRP A 93 10.42 -1.05 13.52
C TRP A 93 10.27 -1.35 15.02
N PRO A 94 11.30 -1.07 15.85
CA PRO A 94 11.21 -1.26 17.28
C PRO A 94 10.12 -0.40 17.94
N ASN A 95 9.87 0.79 17.38
CA ASN A 95 8.80 1.69 17.82
C ASN A 95 7.91 2.02 16.63
N TYR A 96 6.63 1.66 16.69
CA TYR A 96 5.69 1.87 15.60
C TYR A 96 4.39 2.49 16.10
N LYS A 97 3.97 3.57 15.45
CA LYS A 97 2.65 4.17 15.65
C LYS A 97 2.06 4.53 14.29
N ALA A 98 0.87 4.02 13.99
CA ALA A 98 0.16 4.43 12.79
C ALA A 98 -1.34 4.53 13.05
N ASP A 99 -1.91 5.66 12.65
CA ASP A 99 -3.35 5.91 12.68
C ASP A 99 -3.92 5.89 11.26
N SER A 100 -5.18 5.51 11.11
CA SER A 100 -5.86 5.55 9.82
C SER A 100 -7.32 5.91 9.94
N PHE A 101 -7.79 6.81 9.07
CA PHE A 101 -9.15 7.36 9.10
C PHE A 101 -9.83 7.20 7.74
N SER A 102 -10.96 6.51 7.72
CA SER A 102 -11.84 6.41 6.55
C SER A 102 -12.90 7.51 6.63
N ALA A 103 -12.97 8.39 5.65
CA ALA A 103 -13.94 9.47 5.59
C ALA A 103 -15.04 9.16 4.57
N TYR A 104 -16.29 9.42 4.95
CA TYR A 104 -17.39 9.52 4.00
C TYR A 104 -17.37 10.89 3.33
N THR A 105 -17.61 10.91 2.02
CA THR A 105 -17.71 12.13 1.22
C THR A 105 -18.81 11.98 0.17
N ASN A 106 -19.08 13.02 -0.62
CA ASN A 106 -19.98 12.92 -1.77
C ASN A 106 -19.25 12.53 -3.08
N ASN A 107 -17.98 12.14 -3.01
CA ASN A 107 -17.24 11.64 -4.16
C ASN A 107 -17.71 10.24 -4.58
N PRO A 108 -17.35 9.77 -5.80
CA PRO A 108 -17.60 8.40 -6.22
C PRO A 108 -17.07 7.39 -5.19
N ILE A 109 -17.79 6.27 -5.09
CA ILE A 109 -17.51 5.23 -4.09
C ILE A 109 -16.09 4.71 -4.30
N SER A 110 -15.32 4.66 -3.23
CA SER A 110 -14.03 3.99 -3.22
C SER A 110 -14.15 2.62 -2.54
N GLY A 111 -13.40 1.65 -3.05
CA GLY A 111 -13.52 0.27 -2.62
C GLY A 111 -12.25 -0.53 -2.90
N PRO A 112 -12.36 -1.86 -3.03
CA PRO A 112 -11.24 -2.72 -3.30
C PRO A 112 -10.66 -2.45 -4.70
N PHE A 113 -9.36 -2.18 -4.73
CA PHE A 113 -8.54 -2.18 -5.93
C PHE A 113 -7.26 -2.94 -5.61
N ARG A 114 -6.74 -3.77 -6.54
CA ARG A 114 -5.44 -4.44 -6.45
C ARG A 114 -4.38 -3.59 -5.71
N GLY A 115 -3.82 -4.18 -4.65
CA GLY A 115 -2.98 -3.51 -3.66
C GLY A 115 -3.68 -3.30 -2.32
N PHE A 116 -4.97 -2.96 -2.34
CA PHE A 116 -5.82 -2.84 -1.15
C PHE A 116 -5.20 -1.90 -0.10
N GLY A 117 -4.87 -0.67 -0.50
CA GLY A 117 -4.24 0.34 0.35
C GLY A 117 -2.71 0.27 0.41
N VAL A 118 -2.12 -0.93 0.23
CA VAL A 118 -0.67 -1.13 0.38
C VAL A 118 0.15 -0.37 -0.66
N LEU A 119 -0.35 -0.24 -1.91
CA LEU A 119 0.36 0.52 -2.94
C LEU A 119 0.47 2.00 -2.60
N GLN A 120 -0.58 2.58 -1.99
CA GLN A 120 -0.54 3.97 -1.53
C GLN A 120 0.48 4.15 -0.40
N CYS A 121 0.62 3.16 0.49
CA CYS A 121 1.65 3.14 1.53
C CYS A 121 3.07 2.95 0.97
N ALA A 122 3.23 2.08 -0.03
CA ALA A 122 4.52 1.74 -0.62
C ALA A 122 5.26 2.97 -1.15
N VAL A 123 4.55 3.85 -1.85
CA VAL A 123 5.13 5.12 -2.32
C VAL A 123 5.68 5.92 -1.13
N VAL A 124 4.99 5.96 0.00
CA VAL A 124 5.40 6.77 1.16
C VAL A 124 6.61 6.18 1.87
N HIS A 125 6.57 4.91 2.27
CA HIS A 125 7.69 4.35 3.01
C HIS A 125 8.92 4.14 2.16
N GLU A 126 8.81 3.72 0.89
CA GLU A 126 10.02 3.54 0.06
C GLU A 126 10.75 4.87 -0.16
N ASN A 127 10.01 5.98 -0.35
CA ASN A 127 10.61 7.32 -0.40
C ASN A 127 11.28 7.70 0.94
N LEU A 128 10.69 7.37 2.09
CA LEU A 128 11.33 7.62 3.39
C LEU A 128 12.61 6.78 3.56
N ILE A 129 12.58 5.52 3.12
CA ILE A 129 13.72 4.60 3.20
C ILE A 129 14.87 5.07 2.32
N ASP A 130 14.60 5.49 1.08
CA ASP A 130 15.63 6.06 0.19
C ASP A 130 16.26 7.32 0.80
N ARG A 131 15.45 8.22 1.35
CA ARG A 131 15.95 9.45 2.01
C ARG A 131 16.79 9.14 3.25
N LEU A 132 16.40 8.13 4.05
CA LEU A 132 17.18 7.70 5.21
C LEU A 132 18.51 7.09 4.78
N ALA A 133 18.51 6.24 3.75
CA ALA A 133 19.73 5.64 3.19
C ALA A 133 20.71 6.72 2.70
N GLU A 134 20.20 7.72 1.97
CA GLU A 134 20.98 8.88 1.52
C GLU A 134 21.58 9.66 2.69
N GLN A 135 20.79 9.98 3.71
CA GLN A 135 21.23 10.75 4.88
C GLN A 135 22.34 10.06 5.69
N VAL A 136 22.36 8.73 5.73
CA VAL A 136 23.41 7.95 6.42
C VAL A 136 24.55 7.54 5.49
N GLY A 137 24.45 7.85 4.19
CA GLY A 137 25.46 7.49 3.19
C GLY A 137 25.53 6.00 2.85
N MET A 138 24.44 5.25 3.06
CA MET A 138 24.37 3.81 2.78
C MET A 138 23.77 3.56 1.39
N ASP A 139 24.16 2.46 0.74
CA ASP A 139 23.49 2.05 -0.49
C ASP A 139 22.00 1.73 -0.25
N PRO A 140 21.07 2.19 -1.11
CA PRO A 140 19.64 1.96 -0.88
C PRO A 140 19.25 0.48 -0.79
N LEU A 141 19.93 -0.41 -1.51
CA LEU A 141 19.66 -1.85 -1.43
C LEU A 141 20.29 -2.46 -0.18
N GLU A 142 21.50 -2.04 0.18
CA GLU A 142 22.14 -2.42 1.44
C GLU A 142 21.31 -1.98 2.66
N PHE A 143 20.80 -0.75 2.65
CA PHE A 143 19.96 -0.22 3.72
C PHE A 143 18.66 -1.04 3.89
N ARG A 144 18.05 -1.46 2.77
CA ARG A 144 16.88 -2.35 2.79
C ARG A 144 17.24 -3.73 3.33
N LEU A 145 18.34 -4.32 2.89
CA LEU A 145 18.83 -5.62 3.40
C LEU A 145 19.13 -5.58 4.90
N HIS A 146 19.70 -4.48 5.38
CA HIS A 146 20.04 -4.25 6.78
C HIS A 146 18.81 -4.16 7.69
N ASN A 147 17.68 -3.68 7.16
CA ASN A 147 16.47 -3.36 7.95
C ASN A 147 15.23 -4.20 7.61
N CYS A 148 15.27 -5.03 6.58
CA CYS A 148 14.15 -5.87 6.18
C CYS A 148 13.70 -6.81 7.31
N LEU A 149 12.41 -7.13 7.31
CA LEU A 149 11.86 -8.16 8.20
C LEU A 149 12.51 -9.52 7.93
N ARG A 150 12.84 -10.22 9.00
CA ARG A 150 13.45 -11.54 9.01
C ARG A 150 12.75 -12.42 10.04
N GLU A 151 12.96 -13.72 9.93
CA GLU A 151 12.48 -14.67 10.92
C GLU A 151 12.94 -14.29 12.34
N GLY A 152 12.05 -14.43 13.31
CA GLY A 152 12.25 -14.01 14.69
C GLY A 152 11.96 -12.54 14.96
N LEU A 153 11.80 -11.69 13.93
CA LEU A 153 11.41 -10.30 14.11
C LEU A 153 9.89 -10.13 14.13
N SER A 154 9.43 -9.11 14.87
CA SER A 154 8.01 -8.75 14.91
C SER A 154 7.61 -7.82 13.77
N PHE A 155 6.38 -8.01 13.29
CA PHE A 155 5.64 -7.02 12.51
C PHE A 155 5.21 -5.85 13.42
N SER A 156 4.71 -4.78 12.81
CA SER A 156 4.12 -3.61 13.50
C SER A 156 2.97 -3.96 14.46
N THR A 157 2.34 -5.13 14.29
CA THR A 157 1.25 -5.65 15.12
C THR A 157 1.72 -6.49 16.30
N GLY A 158 3.03 -6.73 16.43
CA GLY A 158 3.60 -7.62 17.45
C GLY A 158 3.59 -9.10 17.07
N GLN A 159 2.98 -9.49 15.95
CA GLN A 159 3.10 -10.85 15.42
C GLN A 159 4.57 -11.15 15.10
N ILE A 160 5.09 -12.28 15.56
CA ILE A 160 6.43 -12.74 15.22
C ILE A 160 6.41 -13.45 13.87
N MET A 161 7.36 -13.11 13.00
CA MET A 161 7.60 -13.84 11.75
C MET A 161 8.28 -15.17 12.09
N THR A 162 7.55 -16.27 12.01
CA THR A 162 8.06 -17.63 12.25
C THR A 162 8.66 -18.27 11.00
N GLU A 163 8.30 -17.78 9.82
CA GLU A 163 8.81 -18.27 8.54
C GLU A 163 9.18 -17.07 7.65
N ALA A 164 10.35 -17.11 7.03
CA ALA A 164 10.87 -16.01 6.24
C ALA A 164 10.02 -15.75 4.98
N ALA A 165 9.57 -14.50 4.80
CA ALA A 165 8.75 -14.09 3.65
C ALA A 165 9.55 -13.87 2.34
N GLY A 166 10.70 -14.51 2.15
CA GLY A 166 11.51 -14.44 0.92
C GLY A 166 12.08 -13.06 0.56
N LEU A 167 11.80 -12.01 1.33
CA LEU A 167 12.29 -10.66 1.06
C LEU A 167 13.83 -10.56 1.11
N PRO A 168 14.53 -11.08 2.13
CA PRO A 168 15.99 -11.06 2.13
C PRO A 168 16.58 -11.73 0.87
N ALA A 169 16.10 -12.93 0.54
CA ALA A 169 16.53 -13.65 -0.66
C ALA A 169 16.24 -12.89 -1.95
N THR A 170 15.11 -12.18 -2.02
CA THR A 170 14.75 -11.34 -3.18
C THR A 170 15.71 -10.16 -3.33
N LEU A 171 16.05 -9.50 -2.22
CA LEU A 171 16.98 -8.37 -2.21
C LEU A 171 18.42 -8.82 -2.51
N GLU A 172 18.85 -9.95 -1.96
CA GLU A 172 20.15 -10.58 -2.25
C GLU A 172 20.26 -10.94 -3.74
N ARG A 173 19.25 -11.61 -4.30
CA ARG A 173 19.22 -11.96 -5.73
C ARG A 173 19.21 -10.71 -6.63
N LEU A 174 18.50 -9.66 -6.21
CA LEU A 174 18.49 -8.38 -6.91
C LEU A 174 19.88 -7.74 -6.89
N GLN A 175 20.58 -7.79 -5.76
CA GLN A 175 21.94 -7.26 -5.64
C GLN A 175 22.90 -7.98 -6.59
N GLU A 176 22.87 -9.30 -6.62
CA GLU A 176 23.67 -10.11 -7.56
C GLU A 176 23.38 -9.73 -9.02
N TYR A 177 22.09 -9.61 -9.38
CA TYR A 177 21.68 -9.24 -10.72
C TYR A 177 22.16 -7.83 -11.11
N MET A 178 22.07 -6.87 -10.18
CA MET A 178 22.56 -5.52 -10.40
C MET A 178 24.08 -5.46 -10.56
N VAL A 179 24.83 -6.31 -9.85
CA VAL A 179 26.28 -6.44 -10.05
C VAL A 179 26.57 -7.04 -11.44
N GLU A 180 25.92 -8.15 -11.80
CA GLU A 180 26.08 -8.83 -13.08
C GLU A 180 25.78 -7.92 -14.29
N LYS A 181 24.76 -7.06 -14.16
CA LYS A 181 24.33 -6.13 -15.21
C LYS A 181 24.93 -4.73 -15.09
N GLU A 182 25.87 -4.53 -14.16
CA GLU A 182 26.49 -3.21 -13.89
C GLU A 182 25.46 -2.10 -13.58
N LEU A 183 24.30 -2.47 -13.04
CA LEU A 183 23.23 -1.54 -12.67
C LEU A 183 23.52 -0.91 -11.32
N ARG A 184 23.25 0.39 -11.20
CA ARG A 184 23.37 1.16 -9.96
C ARG A 184 22.15 2.06 -9.81
N PHE A 185 21.79 2.38 -8.57
CA PHE A 185 20.83 3.45 -8.33
C PHE A 185 21.43 4.77 -8.79
N ASP A 186 20.72 5.49 -9.65
CA ASP A 186 21.11 6.83 -10.06
C ASP A 186 20.89 7.78 -8.87
N ARG A 187 21.99 8.28 -8.29
CA ARG A 187 21.98 9.23 -7.16
C ARG A 187 22.17 10.67 -7.63
N THR A 188 22.07 10.94 -8.93
CA THR A 188 22.33 12.26 -9.52
C THR A 188 21.12 13.17 -9.40
N SER A 189 20.67 13.43 -8.17
CA SER A 189 19.78 14.56 -7.89
C SER A 189 20.47 15.47 -6.88
N GLN A 190 21.26 16.41 -7.40
CA GLN A 190 21.57 17.63 -6.68
C GLN A 190 20.25 18.31 -6.34
N VAL A 191 19.78 18.17 -5.10
CA VAL A 191 18.78 19.08 -4.56
C VAL A 191 19.51 20.42 -4.39
N MET A 192 19.32 21.30 -5.36
CA MET A 192 19.61 22.73 -5.22
C MET A 192 18.92 23.19 -3.93
N THR A 193 19.73 23.47 -2.92
CA THR A 193 19.32 24.19 -1.73
C THR A 193 19.11 25.64 -2.16
N SER A 194 17.86 26.07 -2.20
CA SER A 194 17.45 27.48 -2.20
C SER A 194 16.70 27.76 -0.91
#